data_AF-A0A954IXX6-F1
#
_entry.id   AF-A0A954IXX6-F1
#
_cell.length_a   1.000
_cell.length_b   1.000
_cell.length_c   1.000
_cell.angle_alpha   90.00
_cell.angle_beta   90.00
_cell.angle_gamma   90.00
#
_symmetry.space_group_name_H-M   'P 1'
#
loop_
_entity.id
_entity.type
_entity.pdbx_description
1 polymer ?
#
loop_
_entity_poly.entity_id
_entity_poly.type
_entity_poly.pdbx_seq_one_letter_code
_entity_poly.pdbx_strand_id
1 'polypeptide(L)'
;ELPYEELPKLGTGASASSLLGAAGWPQAGGTVVIVGHQPTLGRAAALLMTGDAADWSVRKGALWWFTCRMRNGNAETVLRAVIAPDLV
;
A
#
# COMPACT_ATOMS: atom_id res chain seq x y z
N GLU A 1 12.27 -24.40 -0.28
CA GLU A 1 12.06 -22.94 -0.16
C GLU A 1 11.06 -22.52 -1.22
N LEU A 2 10.22 -21.51 -0.92
CA LEU A 2 9.36 -20.91 -1.95
C LEU A 2 10.21 -19.95 -2.80
N PRO A 3 9.96 -19.83 -4.10
CA PRO A 3 10.70 -18.89 -4.95
C PRO A 3 10.47 -17.46 -4.48
N TYR A 4 11.53 -16.65 -4.46
CA TYR A 4 11.48 -15.23 -4.12
C TYR A 4 12.34 -14.41 -5.07
N GLU A 5 12.04 -13.11 -5.18
CA GLU A 5 12.81 -12.13 -5.95
C GLU A 5 13.15 -10.95 -5.03
N GLU A 6 14.38 -10.45 -5.16
CA GLU A 6 14.81 -9.24 -4.45
C GLU A 6 14.68 -8.03 -5.37
N LEU A 7 13.99 -7.01 -4.88
CA LEU A 7 13.75 -5.78 -5.62
C LEU A 7 14.25 -4.60 -4.79
N PRO A 8 15.29 -3.85 -5.22
CA PRO A 8 15.79 -2.69 -4.49
C PRO A 8 14.71 -1.63 -4.18
N LYS A 9 13.70 -1.53 -5.07
CA LYS A 9 12.50 -0.69 -4.91
C LYS A 9 11.58 -1.07 -3.74
N LEU A 10 11.85 -2.18 -3.04
CA LEU A 10 11.15 -2.62 -1.83
C LEU A 10 12.00 -2.43 -0.55
N GLY A 11 13.21 -1.86 -0.67
CA GLY A 11 14.06 -1.57 0.49
C GLY A 11 13.49 -0.50 1.42
N THR A 12 14.06 -0.37 2.62
CA THR A 12 13.61 0.58 3.66
C THR A 12 13.74 2.06 3.25
N GLY A 13 14.59 2.37 2.28
CA GLY A 13 14.72 3.71 1.70
C GLY A 13 13.79 3.98 0.50
N ALA A 14 12.97 3.02 0.10
CA ALA A 14 12.09 3.16 -1.06
C ALA A 14 10.94 4.14 -0.79
N SER A 15 10.54 4.86 -1.84
CA SER A 15 9.40 5.77 -1.80
C SER A 15 8.06 5.01 -1.79
N ALA A 16 7.00 5.65 -1.31
CA ALA A 16 5.63 5.12 -1.40
C ALA A 16 5.23 4.79 -2.85
N SER A 17 5.59 5.64 -3.81
CA SER A 17 5.32 5.41 -5.23
C SER A 17 6.08 4.19 -5.77
N SER A 18 7.33 4.00 -5.36
CA SER A 18 8.14 2.82 -5.72
C SER A 18 7.52 1.53 -5.19
N LEU A 19 7.03 1.56 -3.95
CA LEU A 19 6.32 0.45 -3.31
C LEU A 19 5.03 0.09 -4.07
N LEU A 20 4.18 1.08 -4.36
CA LEU A 20 2.92 0.86 -5.09
C LEU A 20 3.18 0.35 -6.52
N GLY A 21 4.20 0.89 -7.19
CA GLY A 21 4.61 0.40 -8.51
C GLY A 21 5.15 -1.03 -8.47
N ALA A 22 5.88 -1.41 -7.41
CA ALA A 22 6.32 -2.80 -7.21
C ALA A 22 5.15 -3.76 -6.97
N ALA A 23 4.10 -3.29 -6.29
CA ALA A 23 2.87 -4.04 -6.11
C ALA A 23 1.97 -4.09 -7.38
N GLY A 24 2.39 -3.44 -8.46
CA GLY A 24 1.60 -3.35 -9.70
C GLY A 24 0.31 -2.55 -9.54
N TRP A 25 0.21 -1.69 -8.53
CA TRP A 25 -0.99 -0.89 -8.30
C TRP A 25 -1.15 0.20 -9.36
N PRO A 26 -2.37 0.48 -9.86
CA PRO A 26 -3.62 -0.24 -9.59
C PRO A 26 -3.95 -1.41 -10.55
N GLN A 27 -3.07 -1.75 -11.49
CA GLN A 27 -3.38 -2.69 -12.59
C GLN A 27 -3.18 -4.17 -12.26
N ALA A 28 -2.64 -4.51 -11.09
CA ALA A 28 -2.43 -5.91 -10.69
C ALA A 28 -3.75 -6.68 -10.72
N GLY A 29 -3.77 -7.85 -11.39
CA GLY A 29 -4.98 -8.67 -11.57
C GLY A 29 -5.44 -9.45 -10.34
N GLY A 30 -4.87 -9.18 -9.16
CA GLY A 30 -5.12 -9.93 -7.92
C GLY A 30 -4.91 -9.10 -6.67
N THR A 31 -4.94 -9.75 -5.51
CA THR A 31 -4.69 -9.10 -4.21
C THR A 31 -3.21 -9.22 -3.85
N VAL A 32 -2.56 -8.08 -3.61
CA VAL A 32 -1.17 -8.01 -3.13
C VAL A 32 -1.16 -7.64 -1.66
N VAL A 33 -0.49 -8.43 -0.83
CA VAL A 33 -0.23 -8.11 0.57
C VAL A 33 1.16 -7.48 0.67
N ILE A 34 1.21 -6.27 1.22
CA ILE A 34 2.45 -5.55 1.47
C ILE A 34 2.74 -5.59 2.97
N VAL A 35 3.92 -6.09 3.33
CA VAL A 35 4.44 -6.05 4.69
C VAL A 35 5.70 -5.20 4.67
N GLY A 36 5.78 -4.20 5.54
CA GLY A 36 6.89 -3.25 5.54
C GLY A 36 6.92 -2.36 6.78
N HIS A 37 7.63 -1.24 6.66
CA HIS A 37 7.90 -0.33 7.76
C HIS A 37 7.39 1.09 7.49
N GLN A 38 7.31 1.87 8.56
CA GLN A 38 7.22 3.32 8.46
C GLN A 38 8.58 3.91 8.01
N PRO A 39 8.59 5.07 7.33
CA PRO A 39 7.45 5.91 6.98
C PRO A 39 6.68 5.44 5.73
N THR A 40 7.23 4.46 4.99
CA THR A 40 6.76 4.09 3.65
C THR A 40 5.32 3.60 3.64
N LEU A 41 4.90 2.79 4.62
CA LEU A 41 3.51 2.33 4.71
C LEU A 41 2.53 3.49 4.94
N GLY A 42 2.86 4.40 5.87
CA GLY A 42 2.05 5.60 6.12
C GLY A 42 1.93 6.49 4.90
N ARG A 43 3.05 6.75 4.24
CA ARG A 43 3.10 7.55 3.01
C ARG A 43 2.34 6.92 1.86
N ALA A 44 2.36 5.59 1.72
CA ALA A 44 1.58 4.89 0.71
C ALA A 44 0.08 5.01 0.98
N ALA A 45 -0.35 4.84 2.24
CA ALA A 45 -1.75 5.04 2.62
C ALA A 45 -2.22 6.47 2.35
N ALA A 46 -1.42 7.48 2.71
CA ALA A 46 -1.73 8.89 2.44
C ALA A 46 -1.83 9.14 0.94
N LEU A 47 -0.82 8.73 0.17
CA LEU A 47 -0.77 8.90 -1.29
C LEU A 47 -2.00 8.30 -1.98
N LEU A 48 -2.42 7.10 -1.58
CA LEU A 48 -3.60 6.44 -2.13
C LEU A 48 -4.90 7.18 -1.81
N MET A 49 -4.99 7.81 -0.63
CA MET A 49 -6.20 8.49 -0.16
C MET A 49 -6.33 9.94 -0.61
N THR A 50 -5.22 10.66 -0.72
CA THR A 50 -5.21 12.11 -0.94
C THR A 50 -4.55 12.52 -2.25
N GLY A 51 -3.78 11.63 -2.88
CA GLY A 51 -2.92 11.96 -4.02
C GLY A 51 -1.55 12.51 -3.62
N ASP A 52 -1.30 12.73 -2.32
CA ASP A 52 -0.04 13.28 -1.80
C ASP A 52 0.56 12.36 -0.72
N ALA A 53 1.87 12.13 -0.79
CA ALA A 53 2.56 11.40 0.25
C ALA A 53 2.70 12.25 1.52
N ALA A 54 2.24 11.73 2.65
CA ALA A 54 2.37 12.36 3.97
C ALA A 54 2.67 11.32 5.05
N ASP A 55 3.28 11.76 6.16
CA ASP A 55 3.66 10.87 7.26
C ASP A 55 2.44 10.51 8.13
N TRP A 56 1.68 9.50 7.69
CA TRP A 56 0.58 8.93 8.47
C TRP A 56 1.05 7.79 9.38
N SER A 57 0.49 7.72 10.59
CA SER A 57 0.79 6.63 11.52
C SER A 57 -0.03 5.38 11.19
N VAL A 58 0.66 4.28 10.91
CA VAL A 58 0.13 2.91 10.81
C VAL A 58 0.78 2.13 11.93
N ARG A 59 -0.02 1.71 12.92
CA ARG A 59 0.45 0.95 14.08
C ARG A 59 0.99 -0.42 13.63
N LYS A 60 2.04 -0.91 14.30
CA LYS A 60 2.57 -2.26 14.06
C LYS A 60 1.46 -3.29 14.23
N GLY A 61 1.26 -4.14 13.23
CA GLY A 61 0.19 -5.15 13.22
C GLY A 61 -1.17 -4.64 12.72
N ALA A 62 -1.28 -3.37 12.32
CA ALA A 62 -2.51 -2.86 11.71
C ALA A 62 -2.64 -3.34 10.26
N LEU A 63 -3.88 -3.53 9.80
CA LEU A 63 -4.22 -3.86 8.43
C LEU A 63 -4.93 -2.67 7.78
N TRP A 64 -4.48 -2.27 6.60
CA TRP A 64 -5.16 -1.30 5.74
C TRP A 64 -5.44 -1.95 4.39
N TRP A 65 -6.70 -1.96 3.96
CA TRP A 65 -7.11 -2.59 2.71
C TRP A 65 -7.65 -1.57 1.72
N PHE A 66 -6.90 -1.36 0.65
CA PHE A 66 -7.30 -0.53 -0.49
C PHE A 66 -7.71 -1.39 -1.70
N THR A 67 -8.67 -0.89 -2.48
CA THR A 67 -8.99 -1.42 -3.82
C THR A 67 -9.10 -0.27 -4.80
N CYS A 68 -8.70 -0.48 -6.05
CA CYS A 68 -8.91 0.49 -7.12
C CYS A 68 -10.09 0.05 -7.99
N ARG A 69 -10.92 0.99 -8.41
CA ARG A 69 -11.98 0.74 -9.41
C ARG A 69 -12.03 1.88 -10.42
N MET A 70 -12.42 1.56 -11.64
CA MET A 70 -12.70 2.59 -12.66
C MET A 70 -14.14 3.07 -12.51
N ARG A 71 -14.33 4.40 -12.42
CA ARG A 71 -15.65 5.03 -12.44
C ARG A 71 -15.59 6.26 -13.34
N ASN A 72 -16.50 6.35 -14.31
CA ASN A 72 -16.57 7.45 -15.27
C ASN A 72 -15.22 7.75 -15.98
N GLY A 73 -14.42 6.72 -16.25
CA GLY A 73 -13.10 6.87 -16.88
C GLY A 73 -11.96 7.21 -15.92
N ASN A 74 -12.24 7.46 -14.64
CA ASN A 74 -11.23 7.78 -13.62
C ASN A 74 -10.98 6.59 -12.69
N ALA A 75 -9.72 6.40 -12.31
CA ALA A 75 -9.35 5.46 -11.26
C ALA A 75 -9.67 6.06 -9.88
N GLU A 76 -10.50 5.36 -9.10
CA GLU A 76 -10.84 5.71 -7.72
C GLU A 76 -10.22 4.69 -6.76
N THR A 77 -9.43 5.17 -5.80
CA THR A 77 -9.05 4.40 -4.61
C THR A 77 -10.24 4.29 -3.66
N VAL A 78 -10.52 3.08 -3.18
CA VAL A 78 -11.51 2.80 -2.14
C VAL A 78 -10.81 2.12 -0.96
N LEU A 79 -10.90 2.73 0.22
CA LEU A 79 -10.51 2.13 1.48
C LEU A 79 -11.62 1.18 1.95
N ARG A 80 -11.35 -0.13 1.95
CA ARG A 80 -12.30 -1.17 2.34
C ARG A 80 -12.35 -1.39 3.84
N ALA A 81 -11.19 -1.41 4.48
CA ALA A 81 -11.06 -1.66 5.90
C ALA A 81 -9.78 -1.04 6.46
N VAL A 82 -9.86 -0.61 7.71
CA VAL A 82 -8.70 -0.33 8.57
C VAL A 82 -8.94 -1.07 9.88
N ILE A 83 -8.09 -2.06 10.16
CA ILE A 83 -8.17 -2.86 11.37
C ILE A 83 -6.96 -2.53 12.22
N ALA A 84 -7.23 -2.07 13.43
CA ALA A 84 -6.19 -1.80 14.40
C ALA A 84 -5.68 -3.09 15.04
N PRO A 85 -4.42 -3.13 15.53
CA PRO A 85 -3.83 -4.34 16.10
C PRO A 85 -4.60 -4.89 17.31
N ASP A 86 -5.33 -4.02 18.02
CA ASP A 86 -6.16 -4.33 19.18
C ASP A 86 -7.55 -4.89 18.84
N LEU A 87 -7.88 -5.01 17.55
CA LEU A 87 -9.16 -5.54 17.06
C LEU A 87 -9.04 -6.96 16.47
N VAL A 88 -7.88 -7.63 16.62
CA VAL A 88 -7.60 -8.99 16.15
C VAL A 88 -7.17 -9.88 17.32
#